data_AF-A0A9P6YRU1-F1
#
_entry.id   AF-A0A9P6YRU1-F1
#
_cell.length_a   1.000
_cell.length_b   1.000
_cell.length_c   1.000
_cell.angle_alpha   90.00
_cell.angle_beta   90.00
_cell.angle_gamma   90.00
#
_symmetry.space_group_name_H-M   'P 1'
#
loop_
_entity.id
_entity.type
_entity.pdbx_description
1 polymer ?
#
loop_
_entity_poly.entity_id
_entity_poly.type
_entity_poly.pdbx_seq_one_letter_code
_entity_poly.pdbx_strand_id
1 'polypeptide(L)'
;MEALAKIKEENMRFDKVAELYSEDKAKAGGALGWMNRGSMVGVFQDAAFALQPSTCDKPILTDPPVKTKFGYHIIMVEDRK
;
A
#
# COMPACT_ATOMS: atom_id res chain seq x y z
N MET A 1 -13.83 -3.63 4.66
CA MET A 1 -12.37 -3.48 4.69
C MET A 1 -11.75 -4.81 5.05
N GLU A 2 -11.86 -5.81 4.17
CA GLU A 2 -11.33 -7.15 4.45
C GLU A 2 -9.81 -7.22 4.24
N ALA A 3 -9.28 -6.50 3.24
CA ALA A 3 -7.84 -6.50 2.95
C ALA A 3 -6.97 -6.03 4.14
N LEU A 4 -7.32 -4.91 4.79
CA LEU A 4 -6.55 -4.41 5.94
C LEU A 4 -6.61 -5.36 7.14
N ALA A 5 -7.80 -5.95 7.39
CA ALA A 5 -7.99 -6.95 8.43
C ALA A 5 -7.14 -8.21 8.17
N LYS A 6 -7.10 -8.71 6.93
CA LYS A 6 -6.24 -9.85 6.54
C LYS A 6 -4.76 -9.59 6.83
N ILE A 7 -4.29 -8.37 6.60
CA ILE A 7 -2.88 -8.03 6.87
C ILE A 7 -2.62 -7.85 8.37
N LYS A 8 -3.50 -7.15 9.09
CA LYS A 8 -3.27 -6.83 10.51
C LYS A 8 -3.64 -7.95 11.47
N GLU A 9 -4.75 -8.62 11.23
CA GLU A 9 -5.32 -9.64 12.14
C GLU A 9 -4.79 -11.03 11.80
N GLU A 10 -4.68 -11.36 10.51
CA GLU A 10 -4.18 -12.66 10.05
C GLU A 10 -2.69 -12.65 9.70
N ASN A 11 -2.02 -11.50 9.86
CA ASN A 11 -0.60 -11.30 9.55
C ASN A 11 -0.23 -11.78 8.13
N MET A 12 -1.18 -11.63 7.20
CA MET A 12 -1.00 -12.06 5.82
C MET A 12 -0.07 -11.08 5.10
N ARG A 13 0.81 -11.62 4.26
CA ARG A 13 1.77 -10.83 3.50
C ARG A 13 1.07 -9.80 2.61
N PHE A 14 1.59 -8.58 2.58
CA PHE A 14 1.02 -7.48 1.78
C PHE A 14 0.86 -7.85 0.30
N ASP A 15 1.87 -8.48 -0.29
CA ASP A 15 1.85 -8.92 -1.69
C ASP A 15 0.67 -9.85 -1.99
N LYS A 16 0.39 -10.80 -1.10
CA LYS A 16 -0.72 -11.76 -1.26
C LYS A 16 -2.07 -11.07 -1.17
N VAL A 17 -2.23 -10.17 -0.22
CA VAL A 17 -3.47 -9.42 -0.06
C VAL A 17 -3.68 -8.48 -1.25
N ALA A 18 -2.63 -7.86 -1.76
CA ALA A 18 -2.70 -7.06 -2.97
C ALA A 18 -3.02 -7.92 -4.22
N GLU A 19 -2.49 -9.14 -4.34
CA GLU A 19 -2.88 -10.07 -5.41
C GLU A 19 -4.37 -10.44 -5.38
N LEU A 20 -4.96 -10.53 -4.18
CA LEU A 20 -6.34 -10.98 -4.00
C LEU A 20 -7.37 -9.84 -4.04
N TYR A 21 -7.02 -8.67 -3.51
CA TYR A 21 -7.96 -7.57 -3.29
C TYR A 21 -7.63 -6.29 -4.06
N SER A 22 -6.41 -6.14 -4.57
CA SER A 22 -6.07 -4.93 -5.33
C SER A 22 -6.72 -4.97 -6.70
N GLU A 23 -7.36 -3.88 -7.10
CA GLU A 23 -7.85 -3.68 -8.47
C GLU A 23 -6.74 -3.11 -9.38
N ASP A 24 -5.64 -2.62 -8.80
CA ASP A 24 -4.48 -2.10 -9.52
C ASP A 24 -3.24 -2.96 -9.24
N LYS A 25 -2.50 -3.32 -10.30
CA LYS A 25 -1.26 -4.11 -10.22
C LYS A 25 -1.36 -5.39 -9.36
N ALA A 26 -2.56 -5.99 -9.28
CA ALA A 26 -2.81 -7.20 -8.51
C ALA A 26 -1.80 -8.31 -8.83
N LYS A 27 -1.57 -8.59 -10.13
CA LYS A 27 -0.62 -9.62 -10.60
C LYS A 27 0.84 -9.39 -10.19
N ALA A 28 1.20 -8.19 -9.75
CA ALA A 28 2.53 -7.85 -9.26
C ALA A 28 2.56 -7.71 -7.72
N GLY A 29 1.53 -8.19 -7.01
CA GLY A 29 1.40 -8.01 -5.57
C GLY A 29 1.27 -6.55 -5.16
N GLY A 30 0.69 -5.70 -6.01
CA GLY A 30 0.56 -4.26 -5.76
C GLY A 30 1.87 -3.48 -5.85
N ALA A 31 2.95 -4.10 -6.34
CA ALA A 31 4.24 -3.42 -6.50
C ALA A 31 4.17 -2.34 -7.59
N LEU A 32 4.28 -1.08 -7.17
CA LEU A 32 4.36 0.09 -8.06
C LEU A 32 5.80 0.40 -8.49
N GLY A 33 6.80 -0.15 -7.80
CA GLY A 33 8.21 0.15 -8.01
C GLY A 33 8.61 1.53 -7.46
N TRP A 34 9.77 2.02 -7.91
CA TRP A 34 10.27 3.34 -7.49
C TRP A 34 9.44 4.46 -8.10
N MET A 35 8.78 5.23 -7.24
CA MET A 35 7.95 6.36 -7.63
C MET A 35 8.65 7.67 -7.28
N ASN A 36 8.75 8.56 -8.28
CA ASN A 36 9.28 9.90 -8.07
C ASN A 36 8.22 10.83 -7.46
N ARG A 37 8.69 11.81 -6.69
CA ARG A 37 7.83 12.87 -6.16
C ARG A 37 7.20 13.64 -7.33
N GLY A 38 5.88 13.78 -7.32
CA GLY A 38 5.07 14.39 -8.39
C GLY A 38 4.41 13.39 -9.33
N SER A 39 4.79 12.11 -9.29
CA SER A 39 4.20 11.07 -10.15
C SER A 39 2.91 10.46 -9.59
N MET A 40 2.52 10.82 -8.36
CA MET A 40 1.34 10.28 -7.66
C MET A 40 0.38 11.38 -7.23
N VAL A 41 -0.88 11.00 -6.98
CA VAL A 41 -1.89 11.91 -6.42
C VAL A 41 -1.38 12.45 -5.08
N GLY A 42 -1.50 13.77 -4.84
CA GLY A 42 -0.94 14.42 -3.65
C GLY A 42 -1.22 13.69 -2.34
N VAL A 43 -2.48 13.32 -2.08
CA VAL A 43 -2.85 12.60 -0.85
C VAL A 43 -2.25 11.18 -0.76
N PHE A 44 -2.08 10.50 -1.89
CA PHE A 44 -1.41 9.19 -1.93
C PHE A 44 0.07 9.38 -1.61
N GLN A 45 0.71 10.34 -2.28
CA GLN A 45 2.10 10.66 -2.11
C GLN A 45 2.39 11.03 -0.65
N ASP A 46 1.65 11.98 -0.08
CA ASP A 46 1.89 12.46 1.27
C ASP A 46 1.76 11.33 2.30
N ALA A 47 0.79 10.44 2.11
CA ALA A 47 0.64 9.25 2.94
C ALA A 47 1.80 8.26 2.75
N ALA A 48 2.24 7.99 1.51
CA ALA A 48 3.41 7.15 1.24
C ALA A 48 4.67 7.72 1.90
N PHE A 49 4.93 9.02 1.77
CA PHE A 49 6.09 9.67 2.37
C PHE A 49 6.04 9.76 3.90
N ALA A 50 4.84 9.79 4.49
CA ALA A 50 4.63 9.76 5.93
C ALA A 50 4.86 8.36 6.54
N LEU A 51 4.74 7.30 5.74
CA LEU A 51 5.04 5.95 6.18
C LEU A 51 6.55 5.71 6.31
N GLN A 52 6.90 4.85 7.25
CA GLN A 52 8.26 4.35 7.39
C GLN A 52 8.46 3.16 6.43
N PRO A 53 9.64 3.02 5.80
CA PRO A 53 10.00 1.84 5.04
C PRO A 53 9.82 0.56 5.86
N SER A 54 9.27 -0.47 5.24
CA SER A 54 8.86 -1.72 5.88
C SER A 54 8.91 -2.88 4.88
N THR A 55 8.61 -4.11 5.32
CA THR A 55 8.67 -5.30 4.45
C THR A 55 7.29 -5.94 4.31
N CYS A 56 7.06 -6.71 3.26
CA CYS A 56 5.78 -7.42 3.07
C CYS A 56 5.41 -8.36 4.23
N ASP A 57 6.41 -8.86 4.97
CA ASP A 57 6.23 -9.70 6.16
C ASP A 57 5.86 -8.90 7.42
N LYS A 58 6.31 -7.64 7.51
CA LYS A 58 5.98 -6.72 8.60
C LYS A 58 5.64 -5.35 8.03
N PRO A 59 4.51 -5.23 7.30
CA PRO A 59 4.23 -4.04 6.54
C PRO A 59 3.74 -2.91 7.45
N ILE A 60 4.30 -1.72 7.27
CA ILE A 60 3.78 -0.50 7.87
C ILE A 60 2.84 0.13 6.84
N LEU A 61 1.55 0.12 7.17
CA LEU A 61 0.47 0.48 6.26
C LEU A 61 -0.21 1.76 6.68
N THR A 62 -0.82 2.44 5.71
CA THR A 62 -1.80 3.50 5.99
C THR A 62 -3.03 2.92 6.68
N ASP A 63 -3.28 3.35 7.92
CA ASP A 63 -4.51 3.07 8.65
C ASP A 63 -5.00 4.37 9.29
N PRO A 64 -6.17 4.90 8.87
CA PRO A 64 -7.11 4.33 7.90
C PRO A 64 -6.62 4.37 6.43
N PRO A 65 -7.25 3.59 5.50
CA PRO A 65 -6.92 3.62 4.08
C PRO A 65 -7.08 5.03 3.47
N VAL A 66 -6.19 5.38 2.54
CA VAL A 66 -6.15 6.69 1.91
C VAL A 66 -7.23 6.78 0.83
N LYS A 67 -8.15 7.73 0.98
CA LYS A 67 -9.17 8.00 -0.02
C LYS A 67 -8.63 8.94 -1.10
N THR A 68 -8.63 8.48 -2.35
CA THR A 68 -8.30 9.29 -3.53
C THR A 68 -9.51 9.37 -4.47
N LYS A 69 -9.35 10.04 -5.62
CA LYS A 69 -10.36 10.04 -6.70
C LYS A 69 -10.57 8.65 -7.32
N PHE A 70 -9.62 7.73 -7.15
CA PHE A 70 -9.68 6.37 -7.68
C PHE A 70 -10.31 5.37 -6.70
N GLY A 71 -10.50 5.74 -5.43
CA GLY A 71 -11.05 4.87 -4.41
C GLY A 71 -10.24 4.90 -3.12
N TYR A 72 -10.18 3.76 -2.43
CA TYR A 72 -9.44 3.59 -1.19
C TYR A 72 -8.15 2.83 -1.46
N HIS A 73 -7.03 3.35 -0.96
CA HIS A 73 -5.71 2.77 -1.15
C HIS A 73 -5.08 2.44 0.19
N ILE A 74 -4.57 1.22 0.29
CA ILE A 74 -3.69 0.81 1.39
C ILE A 74 -2.28 0.90 0.83
N ILE A 75 -1.45 1.73 1.45
CA ILE A 75 -0.11 2.03 0.96
C ILE A 75 0.90 1.38 1.91
N MET A 76 1.95 0.79 1.33
CA MET A 76 3.13 0.29 2.01
C MET A 76 4.35 0.88 1.29
N VAL A 77 5.39 1.22 2.03
CA VAL A 77 6.67 1.64 1.44
C VAL A 77 7.73 0.61 1.78
N GLU A 78 8.42 0.11 0.75
CA GLU A 78 9.56 -0.81 0.93
C GLU A 78 10.86 -0.06 1.21
N ASP A 79 11.08 1.05 0.50
CA ASP A 79 12.27 1.87 0.64
C ASP A 79 11.99 3.33 0.24
N ARG A 80 12.78 4.27 0.76
CA ARG A 80 12.68 5.71 0.46
C ARG A 80 14.07 6.33 0.31
N LYS A 81 14.29 7.04 -0.80
CA LYS A 81 15.55 7.70 -1.14
C LYS A 81 15.37 9.18 -1.43
#